data_AF-A0A399ICB1-F1
#
_entry.id   AF-A0A399ICB1-F1
#
_cell.length_a   1.000
_cell.length_b   1.000
_cell.length_c   1.000
_cell.angle_alpha   90.00
_cell.angle_beta   90.00
_cell.angle_gamma   90.00
#
_symmetry.space_group_name_H-M   'P 1'
#
loop_
_entity.id
_entity.type
_entity.pdbx_description
1 polymer ?
#
loop_
_entity_poly.entity_id
_entity_poly.type
_entity_poly.pdbx_seq_one_letter_code
_entity_poly.pdbx_strand_id
1 'polypeptide(L)'
;MGNIAEDFLKEVLKFIFAVILGWFLFWTGEAIITLLSFGLHRPRWRGYSGTGALKWVFSEAALVFVGFAFWLVSFPLAYNLLTKA
;
A
#
# COMPACT_ATOMS: atom_id res chain seq x y z
N MET A 1 -16.78 -7.69 -32.52
CA MET A 1 -15.99 -6.52 -32.10
C MET A 1 -16.52 -6.11 -30.74
N GLY A 2 -15.74 -6.31 -29.68
CA GLY A 2 -16.11 -5.89 -28.32
C GLY A 2 -16.41 -4.39 -28.32
N ASN A 3 -17.36 -3.98 -27.48
CA ASN A 3 -17.73 -2.59 -27.37
C ASN A 3 -16.50 -1.82 -26.85
N ILE A 4 -15.82 -1.06 -27.72
CA ILE A 4 -14.57 -0.34 -27.41
C ILE A 4 -14.71 0.49 -26.12
N ALA A 5 -15.91 1.02 -25.85
CA ALA A 5 -16.22 1.74 -24.64
C ALA A 5 -16.13 0.88 -23.37
N GLU A 6 -16.52 -0.39 -23.42
CA GLU A 6 -16.45 -1.33 -22.31
C GLU A 6 -15.00 -1.71 -21.99
N ASP A 7 -14.20 -1.97 -23.02
CA ASP A 7 -12.78 -2.31 -22.84
C ASP A 7 -11.98 -1.12 -22.28
N PHE A 8 -12.26 0.09 -22.77
CA PHE A 8 -11.69 1.32 -22.22
C PHE A 8 -12.09 1.54 -20.75
N LEU A 9 -13.37 1.38 -20.42
CA LEU A 9 -13.85 1.54 -19.06
C LEU A 9 -13.19 0.54 -18.10
N LYS A 10 -13.00 -0.72 -18.52
CA LYS A 10 -12.30 -1.75 -17.72
C LYS A 10 -10.86 -1.33 -17.41
N GLU A 11 -10.12 -0.81 -18.38
CA GLU A 11 -8.74 -0.38 -18.13
C GLU A 11 -8.66 0.85 -17.22
N VAL A 12 -9.56 1.80 -17.38
CA VAL A 12 -9.66 2.94 -16.46
C VAL A 12 -9.94 2.48 -15.03
N LEU A 13 -10.87 1.54 -14.85
CA LEU A 13 -11.18 0.99 -13.53
C LEU A 13 -10.02 0.22 -12.92
N LYS A 14 -9.30 -0.59 -13.71
CA LYS A 14 -8.08 -1.28 -13.25
C LYS A 14 -7.02 -0.30 -12.81
N PHE A 15 -6.80 0.77 -13.57
CA PHE A 15 -5.85 1.81 -13.23
C PHE A 15 -6.23 2.51 -11.91
N ILE A 16 -7.49 2.95 -11.80
CA ILE A 16 -8.00 3.58 -10.57
C ILE A 16 -7.82 2.64 -9.37
N PHE A 17 -8.18 1.37 -9.53
CA PHE A 17 -8.02 0.37 -8.49
C PHE A 17 -6.55 0.17 -8.10
N ALA A 18 -5.65 0.08 -9.07
CA ALA A 18 -4.21 -0.06 -8.82
C ALA A 18 -3.64 1.14 -8.05
N VAL A 19 -4.07 2.37 -8.38
CA VAL A 19 -3.67 3.58 -7.66
C VAL A 19 -4.17 3.55 -6.22
N ILE A 20 -5.46 3.25 -6.01
CA ILE A 20 -6.06 3.16 -4.68
C ILE A 20 -5.37 2.09 -3.85
N LEU A 21 -5.13 0.92 -4.43
CA LEU A 21 -4.45 -0.19 -3.76
C LEU A 21 -3.01 0.19 -3.40
N GLY A 22 -2.26 0.80 -4.32
CA GLY A 22 -0.89 1.26 -4.08
C GLY A 22 -0.82 2.25 -2.91
N TRP A 23 -1.72 3.23 -2.87
CA TRP A 23 -1.82 4.18 -1.75
C TRP A 23 -2.18 3.51 -0.43
N PHE A 24 -3.15 2.60 -0.45
CA PHE A 24 -3.57 1.86 0.74
C PHE A 24 -2.41 1.03 1.31
N LEU A 25 -1.67 0.31 0.47
CA LEU A 25 -0.51 -0.48 0.87
C LEU A 25 0.62 0.39 1.40
N PHE A 26 0.92 1.50 0.71
CA PHE A 26 1.92 2.47 1.14
C PHE A 26 1.62 2.99 2.55
N TRP A 27 0.41 3.48 2.79
CA TRP A 27 0.03 4.02 4.10
C TRP A 27 -0.01 2.95 5.19
N THR A 28 -0.41 1.72 4.85
CA THR A 28 -0.33 0.60 5.78
C THR A 28 1.13 0.32 6.17
N GLY A 29 2.03 0.24 5.19
CA GLY A 29 3.45 0.04 5.43
C GLY A 29 4.07 1.16 6.27
N GLU A 30 3.73 2.41 5.98
CA GLU A 30 4.20 3.56 6.74
C GLU A 30 3.73 3.51 8.19
N ALA A 31 2.47 3.15 8.44
CA ALA A 31 1.96 2.95 9.79
C ALA A 31 2.71 1.84 10.52
N ILE A 32 2.95 0.70 9.87
CA ILE A 32 3.69 -0.43 10.44
C ILE A 32 5.13 -0.03 10.81
N ILE A 33 5.86 0.59 9.89
CA ILE A 33 7.24 1.02 10.17
C ILE A 33 7.27 2.07 11.29
N THR A 34 6.31 3.00 11.30
CA THR A 34 6.20 3.99 12.38
C THR A 34 5.99 3.31 13.73
N LEU A 35 5.11 2.31 13.81
CA LEU A 35 4.84 1.55 15.03
C LEU A 35 6.07 0.73 15.46
N LEU A 36 6.69 -0.02 14.54
CA LEU A 36 7.84 -0.87 14.82
C LEU A 36 9.09 -0.07 15.19
N SER A 37 9.20 1.16 14.71
CA SER A 37 10.33 2.04 15.02
C SER A 37 10.21 2.76 16.36
N PHE A 38 9.10 2.57 17.11
CA PHE A 38 8.82 3.30 18.36
C PHE A 38 8.97 4.82 18.22
N GLY A 39 8.62 5.38 17.05
CA GLY A 39 8.71 6.81 16.77
C GLY A 39 10.10 7.30 16.32
N LEU A 40 11.08 6.42 16.14
CA LEU A 40 12.37 6.76 15.49
C LEU A 40 12.17 7.07 14.01
N HIS A 41 11.29 6.32 13.33
CA HIS A 41 10.85 6.65 11.98
C HIS A 41 9.84 7.79 12.05
N ARG A 42 10.17 8.92 11.42
CA ARG A 42 9.22 10.03 11.29
C ARG A 42 8.30 9.73 10.11
N PRO A 43 6.98 9.60 10.34
CA PRO A 43 6.07 9.32 9.25
C PRO A 43 5.98 10.49 8.27
N ARG A 44 5.81 10.20 6.99
CA ARG A 44 5.77 11.18 5.91
C ARG A 44 4.62 12.16 5.98
N TRP A 45 3.51 11.81 6.65
CA TRP A 45 2.44 12.78 6.93
C TRP A 45 2.87 13.91 7.88
N ARG A 46 4.00 13.76 8.60
CA ARG A 46 4.63 14.84 9.39
C ARG A 46 5.66 15.67 8.59
N GLY A 47 5.81 15.38 7.30
CA GLY A 47 6.69 16.09 6.39
C GLY A 47 8.13 15.57 6.38
N TYR A 48 8.66 15.35 5.18
CA TYR A 48 10.09 15.19 4.93
C TYR A 48 10.58 16.42 4.16
N SER A 49 11.39 17.26 4.80
CA SER A 49 12.19 18.26 4.09
C SER A 49 13.55 17.65 3.74
N GLY A 50 13.84 17.49 2.44
CA GLY A 50 15.22 17.28 1.96
C GLY A 50 15.63 15.86 1.53
N THR A 51 14.72 14.90 1.37
CA THR A 51 15.06 13.61 0.75
C THR A 51 15.18 13.74 -0.76
N GLY A 52 16.34 13.37 -1.32
CA GLY A 52 16.53 13.31 -2.77
C GLY A 52 15.54 12.34 -3.44
N ALA A 53 15.11 12.66 -4.67
CA ALA A 53 14.05 11.96 -5.40
C ALA A 53 14.27 10.44 -5.48
N LEU A 54 15.51 9.98 -5.68
CA LEU A 54 15.83 8.55 -5.75
C LEU A 54 15.55 7.82 -4.44
N LYS A 55 15.97 8.40 -3.30
CA LYS A 55 15.69 7.83 -1.97
C LYS A 55 14.19 7.80 -1.71
N TRP A 56 13.47 8.81 -2.17
CA TRP A 56 12.02 8.88 -2.04
C TRP A 56 11.33 7.72 -2.77
N VAL A 57 11.66 7.47 -4.05
CA VAL A 57 11.08 6.35 -4.83
C VAL A 57 11.37 4.99 -4.20
N PHE A 58 12.62 4.70 -3.82
CA PHE A 58 12.96 3.41 -3.22
C PHE A 58 12.25 3.17 -1.89
N SER A 59 12.15 4.23 -1.09
CA SER A 59 11.50 4.15 0.20
C SER A 59 9.97 4.03 0.06
N GLU A 60 9.35 4.62 -0.96
CA GLU A 60 7.94 4.34 -1.28
C GLU A 60 7.71 2.88 -1.64
N ALA A 61 8.52 2.34 -2.55
CA ALA A 61 8.41 0.94 -2.96
C ALA A 61 8.55 0.01 -1.75
N ALA A 62 9.53 0.27 -0.88
CA ALA A 62 9.72 -0.50 0.35
C ALA A 62 8.48 -0.50 1.26
N LEU A 63 7.85 0.67 1.45
CA LEU A 63 6.63 0.77 2.26
C LEU A 63 5.44 0.02 1.65
N VAL A 64 5.28 0.10 0.33
CA VAL A 64 4.24 -0.69 -0.37
C VAL A 64 4.45 -2.19 -0.13
N PHE A 65 5.68 -2.69 -0.21
CA PHE A 65 5.98 -4.10 0.06
C PHE A 65 5.72 -4.48 1.52
N VAL A 66 6.06 -3.62 2.48
CA VAL A 66 5.77 -3.87 3.91
C VAL A 66 4.26 -3.96 4.14
N GLY A 67 3.49 -3.01 3.60
CA GLY A 67 2.04 -3.05 3.69
C GLY A 67 1.45 -4.30 3.04
N PHE A 68 1.96 -4.69 1.87
CA PHE A 68 1.54 -5.91 1.18
C PHE A 68 1.81 -7.17 2.01
N ALA A 69 3.03 -7.30 2.55
CA ALA A 69 3.42 -8.43 3.39
C ALA A 69 2.53 -8.54 4.64
N PHE A 70 2.19 -7.41 5.26
CA PHE A 70 1.27 -7.39 6.39
C PHE A 70 -0.11 -7.94 6.03
N TRP A 71 -0.72 -7.48 4.95
CA TRP A 71 -2.05 -7.95 4.53
C TRP A 71 -2.05 -9.41 4.09
N LEU A 72 -0.96 -9.87 3.46
CA LEU A 72 -0.79 -11.26 3.05
C LEU A 72 -0.80 -12.22 4.26
N VAL A 73 -0.33 -11.77 5.42
CA VAL A 73 -0.32 -12.57 6.66
C VAL A 73 -1.59 -12.33 7.50
N SER A 74 -2.03 -11.09 7.65
CA SER A 74 -3.13 -10.73 8.55
C SER A 74 -4.48 -11.20 8.03
N PHE A 75 -4.71 -11.18 6.70
CA PHE A 75 -5.99 -11.58 6.13
C PHE A 75 -6.27 -13.09 6.30
N PRO A 76 -5.36 -14.01 5.95
CA PRO A 76 -5.56 -15.44 6.23
C PRO A 76 -5.67 -15.74 7.72
N LEU A 77 -4.91 -15.03 8.56
CA LEU A 77 -4.96 -15.21 10.01
C LEU A 77 -6.33 -14.80 10.56
N ALA A 78 -6.82 -13.60 10.21
CA ALA A 78 -8.13 -13.12 10.61
C ALA A 78 -9.25 -14.03 10.12
N TYR A 79 -9.18 -14.48 8.86
CA TYR A 79 -10.15 -15.43 8.31
C TYR A 79 -10.17 -16.74 9.10
N ASN A 80 -9.01 -17.32 9.41
CA ASN A 80 -8.93 -18.54 10.22
C ASN A 80 -9.50 -18.32 11.63
N LEU A 81 -9.21 -17.20 12.28
CA LEU A 81 -9.70 -16.90 13.62
C LEU A 81 -11.22 -16.70 13.64
N LEU A 82 -11.79 -16.04 12.63
CA LEU A 82 -13.23 -15.76 12.57
C LEU A 82 -14.08 -16.96 12.13
N THR A 83 -13.48 -17.95 11.46
CA THR A 83 -14.20 -19.13 10.95
C THR A 83 -14.02 -20.38 11.80
N LYS A 84 -12.99 -20.43 12.65
CA LYS A 84 -12.70 -21.55 13.54
C LYS A 84 -12.96 -21.23 15.02
N ALA A 85 -13.34 -20.00 15.36
CA ALA A 85 -13.89 -19.63 16.67
C ALA A 85 -15.41 -19.83 16.68
#